data_AF-A0AAW9RGJ2-F1
#
_entry.id   AF-A0AAW9RGJ2-F1
#
_cell.length_a   1.000
_cell.length_b   1.000
_cell.length_c   1.000
_cell.angle_alpha   90.00
_cell.angle_beta   90.00
_cell.angle_gamma   90.00
#
_symmetry.space_group_name_H-M   'P 1'
#
loop_
_entity.id
_entity.type
_entity.pdbx_description
1 polymer ?
#
loop_
_entity_poly.entity_id
_entity_poly.type
_entity_poly.pdbx_seq_one_letter_code
_entity_poly.pdbx_strand_id
1 'polypeptide(L)'
;MDALTIAEALELIRVNEEAMVTQFETWLTITFATIVAVFVGRNLLSRLMRWLVTILYLLASLSVIAMSIYFAESNAQLTLLLESRGVTVVAPVFAALVFFLLFVAGVSTTVYFIHMKPDRETT
;
A
#
# COMPACT_ATOMS: atom_id res chain seq x y z
N MET A 1 -20.44 27.98 -2.13
CA MET A 1 -19.93 26.62 -2.38
C MET A 1 -21.13 25.80 -2.77
N ASP A 2 -21.25 25.42 -4.03
CA ASP A 2 -22.35 24.58 -4.47
C ASP A 2 -22.28 23.24 -3.72
N ALA A 3 -23.38 22.87 -3.08
CA ALA A 3 -23.44 21.62 -2.33
C ALA A 3 -23.34 20.48 -3.34
N LEU A 4 -22.31 19.63 -3.21
CA LEU A 4 -22.16 18.41 -4.01
C LEU A 4 -23.49 17.67 -4.09
N THR A 5 -23.87 17.21 -5.26
CA THR A 5 -25.02 16.30 -5.43
C THR A 5 -24.67 14.92 -4.87
N ILE A 6 -25.70 14.11 -4.57
CA ILE A 6 -25.49 12.72 -4.08
C ILE A 6 -24.71 11.90 -5.12
N ALA A 7 -25.00 12.11 -6.41
CA ALA A 7 -24.32 11.41 -7.50
C ALA A 7 -22.82 11.75 -7.54
N GLU A 8 -22.46 13.03 -7.46
CA GLU A 8 -21.06 13.47 -7.45
C GLU A 8 -20.29 12.97 -6.22
N ALA A 9 -20.93 12.93 -5.04
CA ALA A 9 -20.29 12.42 -3.83
C ALA A 9 -20.00 10.91 -3.92
N LEU A 10 -20.91 10.13 -4.51
CA LEU A 10 -20.70 8.70 -4.76
C LEU A 10 -19.63 8.47 -5.85
N GLU A 11 -19.59 9.32 -6.87
CA GLU A 11 -18.55 9.26 -7.91
C GLU A 11 -17.16 9.53 -7.32
N LEU A 12 -17.01 10.54 -6.45
CA LEU A 12 -15.76 10.81 -5.75
C LEU A 12 -15.29 9.64 -4.88
N ILE A 13 -16.21 8.98 -4.16
CA ILE A 13 -15.88 7.79 -3.37
C ILE A 13 -15.32 6.68 -4.28
N ARG A 14 -15.97 6.42 -5.42
CA ARG A 14 -15.50 5.41 -6.39
C ARG A 14 -14.14 5.74 -6.98
N VAL A 15 -13.91 6.99 -7.35
CA VAL A 15 -12.60 7.44 -7.88
C VAL A 15 -11.51 7.25 -6.83
N ASN A 16 -11.78 7.55 -5.56
CA ASN A 16 -10.85 7.31 -4.46
C ASN A 16 -10.59 5.82 -4.25
N GLU A 17 -11.62 4.97 -4.31
CA GLU A 17 -11.47 3.51 -4.22
C GLU A 17 -10.59 2.95 -5.35
N GLU A 18 -10.81 3.37 -6.60
CA GLU A 18 -9.99 2.98 -7.75
C GLU A 18 -8.53 3.44 -7.61
N ALA A 19 -8.32 4.66 -7.11
CA ALA A 19 -6.98 5.18 -6.84
C ALA A 19 -6.25 4.36 -5.75
N MET A 20 -6.96 3.96 -4.68
CA MET A 20 -6.42 3.09 -3.64
C MET A 20 -6.01 1.71 -4.18
N VAL A 21 -6.85 1.09 -5.03
CA VAL A 21 -6.54 -0.20 -5.66
C VAL A 21 -5.30 -0.08 -6.55
N THR A 22 -5.26 0.94 -7.40
CA THR A 22 -4.11 1.19 -8.29
C THR A 22 -2.81 1.40 -7.52
N GLN A 23 -2.88 2.14 -6.40
CA GLN A 23 -1.73 2.38 -5.54
C GLN A 23 -1.24 1.08 -4.87
N PHE A 24 -2.17 0.22 -4.45
CA PHE A 24 -1.85 -1.08 -3.88
C PHE A 24 -1.18 -2.02 -4.90
N GLU A 25 -1.69 -2.07 -6.12
CA GLU A 25 -1.09 -2.85 -7.23
C GLU A 25 0.32 -2.34 -7.59
N THR A 26 0.50 -1.02 -7.58
CA THR A 26 1.80 -0.39 -7.79
C THR A 26 2.78 -0.79 -6.68
N TRP A 27 2.33 -0.78 -5.42
CA TRP A 27 3.14 -1.22 -4.29
C TRP A 27 3.51 -2.71 -4.37
N LEU A 28 2.60 -3.58 -4.79
CA LEU A 28 2.89 -4.99 -5.05
C LEU A 28 3.95 -5.15 -6.14
N THR A 29 3.84 -4.39 -7.23
CA THR A 29 4.82 -4.41 -8.32
C THR A 29 6.22 -4.02 -7.85
N ILE A 30 6.33 -2.93 -7.07
CA ILE A 30 7.59 -2.50 -6.46
C ILE A 30 8.15 -3.58 -5.52
N THR A 31 7.28 -4.20 -4.73
CA THR A 31 7.63 -5.29 -3.80
C THR A 31 8.24 -6.48 -4.56
N PHE A 32 7.57 -6.98 -5.58
CA PHE A 32 8.09 -8.08 -6.40
C PHE A 32 9.40 -7.70 -7.11
N ALA A 33 9.46 -6.51 -7.71
CA ALA A 33 10.67 -6.03 -8.38
C ALA A 33 11.86 -5.94 -7.42
N THR A 34 11.62 -5.48 -6.18
CA THR A 34 12.64 -5.40 -5.14
C THR A 34 13.14 -6.79 -4.76
N ILE A 35 12.24 -7.76 -4.53
CA ILE A 35 12.60 -9.14 -4.20
C ILE A 35 13.46 -9.75 -5.32
N VAL A 36 13.03 -9.61 -6.59
CA VAL A 36 13.75 -10.15 -7.75
C VAL A 36 15.12 -9.49 -7.89
N ALA A 37 15.20 -8.16 -7.81
CA ALA A 37 16.46 -7.41 -7.94
C ALA A 37 17.46 -7.79 -6.84
N VAL A 38 16.99 -7.93 -5.60
CA VAL A 38 17.80 -8.38 -4.46
C VAL A 38 18.28 -9.80 -4.65
N PHE A 39 17.42 -10.70 -5.13
CA PHE A 39 17.78 -12.10 -5.35
C PHE A 39 18.85 -12.24 -6.43
N VAL A 40 18.67 -11.57 -7.58
CA VAL A 40 19.63 -11.58 -8.71
C VAL A 40 20.94 -10.90 -8.31
N GLY A 41 20.87 -9.77 -7.60
CA GLY A 41 22.03 -8.96 -7.19
C GLY A 41 22.67 -9.37 -5.85
N ARG A 42 22.26 -10.48 -5.24
CA ARG A 42 22.60 -10.80 -3.84
C ARG A 42 24.10 -10.81 -3.51
N ASN A 43 24.92 -11.20 -4.49
CA ASN A 43 26.38 -11.30 -4.37
C ASN A 43 27.09 -9.95 -4.56
N LEU A 44 26.41 -8.97 -5.15
CA LEU A 44 26.93 -7.62 -5.42
C LEU A 44 26.53 -6.62 -4.32
N LEU A 45 25.49 -6.96 -3.54
CA LEU A 45 24.93 -6.11 -2.50
C LEU A 45 25.78 -6.11 -1.22
N SER A 46 26.58 -5.05 -1.06
CA SER A 46 27.25 -4.75 0.20
C SER A 46 26.24 -4.53 1.34
N ARG A 47 26.69 -4.67 2.60
CA ARG A 47 25.84 -4.46 3.78
C ARG A 47 25.18 -3.07 3.80
N LEU A 48 25.92 -2.03 3.38
CA LEU A 48 25.41 -0.66 3.30
C LEU A 48 24.34 -0.53 2.21
N MET A 49 24.57 -1.11 1.03
CA MET A 49 23.58 -1.10 -0.06
C MET A 49 22.28 -1.80 0.32
N ARG A 50 22.35 -2.91 1.06
CA ARG A 50 21.15 -3.61 1.58
C ARG A 50 20.30 -2.69 2.45
N TRP A 51 20.93 -1.95 3.37
CA TRP A 51 20.21 -0.98 4.21
C TRP A 51 19.62 0.18 3.41
N LEU A 52 20.33 0.69 2.41
CA LEU A 52 19.79 1.74 1.52
C LEU A 52 18.54 1.26 0.78
N VAL A 53 18.57 0.05 0.22
CA VAL A 53 17.41 -0.56 -0.45
C VAL A 53 16.26 -0.76 0.54
N THR A 54 16.55 -1.27 1.76
CA THR A 54 15.53 -1.41 2.82
C THR A 54 14.89 -0.07 3.16
N ILE A 55 15.66 1.00 3.36
CA ILE A 55 15.12 2.32 3.70
C ILE A 55 14.26 2.86 2.56
N LEU A 56 14.73 2.78 1.32
CA LEU A 56 13.95 3.22 0.15
C LEU A 56 12.63 2.46 0.04
N TYR A 57 12.68 1.14 0.22
CA TYR A 57 11.48 0.29 0.18
C TYR A 57 10.51 0.60 1.32
N LEU A 58 11.01 0.83 2.54
CA LEU A 58 10.19 1.20 3.68
C LEU A 58 9.56 2.59 3.52
N LEU A 59 10.29 3.56 2.96
CA LEU A 59 9.75 4.89 2.65
C LEU A 59 8.64 4.81 1.59
N ALA A 60 8.83 4.01 0.55
CA ALA A 60 7.79 3.76 -0.46
C ALA A 60 6.57 3.04 0.15
N SER A 61 6.79 2.11 1.07
CA SER A 61 5.70 1.43 1.78
C SER A 61 4.96 2.38 2.73
N LEU A 62 5.68 3.28 3.41
CA LEU A 62 5.09 4.28 4.30
C LEU A 62 4.25 5.30 3.53
N SER A 63 4.67 5.72 2.34
CA SER A 63 3.88 6.66 1.51
C SER A 63 2.55 6.05 1.07
N VAL A 64 2.51 4.74 0.80
CA VAL A 64 1.27 4.01 0.48
C VAL A 64 0.33 3.99 1.69
N ILE A 65 0.85 3.75 2.90
CA ILE A 65 0.04 3.85 4.12
C ILE A 65 -0.50 5.26 4.31
N ALA A 66 0.35 6.29 4.20
CA ALA A 66 -0.05 7.67 4.41
C ALA A 66 -1.17 8.09 3.43
N MET A 67 -1.05 7.70 2.17
CA MET A 67 -2.08 7.98 1.17
C MET A 67 -3.37 7.19 1.43
N SER A 68 -3.27 5.94 1.88
CA SER A 68 -4.44 5.13 2.26
C SER A 68 -5.20 5.76 3.44
N ILE A 69 -4.49 6.32 4.42
CA ILE A 69 -5.09 7.06 5.54
C ILE A 69 -5.77 8.33 5.03
N TYR A 70 -5.11 9.09 4.16
CA TYR A 70 -5.67 10.30 3.57
C TYR A 70 -6.99 10.02 2.81
N PHE A 71 -7.02 8.97 1.98
CA PHE A 71 -8.24 8.58 1.26
C PHE A 71 -9.33 8.06 2.20
N ALA A 72 -8.97 7.30 3.25
CA ALA A 72 -9.93 6.83 4.25
C ALA A 72 -10.59 8.00 4.99
N GLU A 73 -9.82 9.02 5.38
CA GLU A 73 -10.35 10.23 6.02
C GLU A 73 -11.25 11.03 5.07
N SER A 74 -10.84 11.21 3.81
CA SER A 74 -11.63 11.89 2.79
C SER A 74 -12.97 11.17 2.53
N ASN A 75 -12.94 9.84 2.40
CA ASN A 75 -14.15 9.03 2.20
C ASN A 75 -15.06 9.03 3.44
N ALA A 76 -14.50 9.07 4.65
CA ALA A 76 -15.30 9.19 5.87
C ALA A 76 -16.07 10.51 5.91
N GLN A 77 -15.44 11.63 5.53
CA GLN A 77 -16.12 12.93 5.44
C GLN A 77 -17.25 12.91 4.39
N LEU A 78 -17.03 12.31 3.22
CA LEU A 78 -18.05 12.16 2.18
C LEU A 78 -19.21 11.25 2.64
N THR A 79 -18.90 10.18 3.36
CA THR A 79 -19.92 9.25 3.89
C THR A 79 -20.81 9.94 4.91
N LEU A 80 -20.26 10.75 5.82
CA LEU A 80 -21.04 11.54 6.78
C LEU A 80 -21.99 12.53 6.07
N LEU A 81 -21.54 13.16 4.99
CA LEU A 81 -22.39 14.03 4.17
C LEU A 81 -23.52 13.25 3.49
N LEU A 82 -23.26 12.03 3.03
CA LEU A 82 -24.28 11.16 2.42
C LEU A 82 -25.28 10.62 3.45
N GLU A 83 -24.82 10.24 4.65
CA GLU A 83 -25.70 9.81 5.75
C GLU A 83 -26.65 10.93 6.18
N SER A 84 -26.18 12.18 6.22
CA SER A 84 -27.03 13.34 6.50
C SER A 84 -28.16 13.55 5.47
N ARG A 85 -28.03 12.93 4.29
CA ARG A 85 -29.01 12.93 3.20
C ARG A 85 -29.78 11.62 3.06
N GLY A 86 -29.66 10.73 4.05
CA GLY A 86 -30.37 9.45 4.10
C GLY A 86 -29.78 8.34 3.24
N VAL A 87 -28.55 8.51 2.72
CA VAL A 87 -27.84 7.47 1.96
C VAL A 87 -26.84 6.77 2.88
N THR A 88 -26.99 5.46 3.04
CA THR A 88 -26.06 4.64 3.84
C THR A 88 -25.02 4.01 2.93
N VAL A 89 -23.75 4.21 3.25
CA VAL A 89 -22.62 3.60 2.54
C VAL A 89 -21.90 2.67 3.53
N VAL A 90 -21.84 1.38 3.20
CA VAL A 90 -21.20 0.39 4.07
C VAL A 90 -19.70 0.36 3.78
N ALA A 91 -18.88 0.66 4.77
CA ALA A 91 -17.43 0.56 4.66
C ALA A 91 -16.99 -0.91 4.53
N PRO A 92 -16.16 -1.28 3.54
CA PRO A 92 -15.72 -2.66 3.31
C PRO A 92 -14.57 -3.06 4.26
N VAL A 93 -14.86 -3.16 5.56
CA VAL A 93 -13.86 -3.41 6.63
C VAL A 93 -13.09 -4.72 6.41
N PHE A 94 -13.76 -5.76 5.93
CA PHE A 94 -13.10 -7.04 5.65
C PHE A 94 -12.03 -6.90 4.57
N ALA A 95 -12.31 -6.19 3.47
CA ALA A 95 -11.34 -5.95 2.41
C ALA A 95 -10.15 -5.16 2.94
N ALA A 96 -10.39 -4.08 3.69
CA ALA A 96 -9.34 -3.27 4.31
C ALA A 96 -8.41 -4.11 5.20
N LEU A 97 -8.97 -5.04 5.98
CA LEU A 97 -8.18 -5.93 6.85
C LEU A 97 -7.32 -6.90 6.03
N VAL A 98 -7.86 -7.49 4.97
CA VAL A 98 -7.09 -8.39 4.08
C VAL A 98 -5.95 -7.64 3.40
N PHE A 99 -6.21 -6.44 2.87
CA PHE A 99 -5.18 -5.58 2.28
C PHE A 99 -4.08 -5.23 3.28
N PHE A 100 -4.45 -4.90 4.52
CA PHE A 100 -3.49 -4.60 5.58
C PHE A 100 -2.62 -5.82 5.94
N LEU A 101 -3.22 -7.00 6.09
CA LEU A 101 -2.46 -8.23 6.34
C LEU A 101 -1.49 -8.55 5.21
N LEU A 102 -1.93 -8.40 3.96
CA LEU A 102 -1.08 -8.60 2.79
C LEU A 102 0.05 -7.57 2.73
N PHE A 103 -0.23 -6.32 3.10
CA PHE A 103 0.77 -5.27 3.22
C PHE A 103 1.86 -5.63 4.23
N VAL A 104 1.48 -6.01 5.46
CA VAL A 104 2.43 -6.41 6.52
C VAL A 104 3.25 -7.62 6.10
N ALA A 105 2.62 -8.62 5.48
CA ALA A 105 3.30 -9.81 4.97
C ALA A 105 4.30 -9.47 3.86
N GLY A 106 3.91 -8.63 2.90
CA GLY A 106 4.76 -8.21 1.78
C GLY A 106 5.97 -7.38 2.24
N VAL A 107 5.75 -6.42 3.15
CA VAL A 107 6.86 -5.63 3.72
C VAL A 107 7.84 -6.54 4.47
N SER A 108 7.33 -7.39 5.37
CA SER A 108 8.15 -8.28 6.19
C SER A 108 8.95 -9.26 5.35
N THR A 109 8.31 -9.84 4.32
CA THR A 109 8.96 -10.78 3.40
C THR A 109 10.05 -10.10 2.57
N THR A 110 9.80 -8.89 2.06
CA THR A 110 10.78 -8.14 1.27
C THR A 110 12.01 -7.77 2.09
N VAL A 111 11.81 -7.26 3.31
CA VAL A 111 12.90 -6.94 4.23
C VAL A 111 13.70 -8.20 4.58
N TYR A 112 13.04 -9.33 4.81
CA TYR A 112 13.70 -10.61 5.00
C TYR A 112 14.60 -10.98 3.81
N PHE A 113 14.09 -10.91 2.57
CA PHE A 113 14.88 -11.22 1.37
C PHE A 113 16.08 -10.27 1.18
N ILE A 114 15.93 -8.98 1.47
CA ILE A 114 17.04 -8.00 1.41
C ILE A 114 18.20 -8.41 2.33
N HIS A 115 17.90 -8.97 3.50
CA HIS A 115 18.91 -9.31 4.51
C HIS A 115 19.28 -10.80 4.56
N MET A 116 18.63 -11.64 3.75
CA MET A 116 18.99 -13.05 3.62
C MET A 116 20.44 -13.19 3.15
N LYS A 117 21.24 -13.94 3.92
CA LYS A 117 22.61 -14.28 3.54
C LYS A 117 22.56 -15.36 2.46
N PRO A 118 23.43 -15.32 1.43
CA PRO A 118 23.62 -16.48 0.59
C PRO A 118 24.10 -17.63 1.48
N ASP A 119 23.44 -18.78 1.41
CA ASP A 119 23.94 -19.99 2.05
C ASP A 119 25.39 -20.19 1.60
N ARG A 120 26.30 -20.27 2.57
CA ARG A 120 27.67 -20.70 2.29
C ARG A 120 27.53 -22.09 1.68
N GLU A 121 27.96 -22.24 0.43
CA GLU A 121 28.30 -23.55 -0.12
C GLU A 121 29.21 -24.23 0.90
N THR A 122 28.66 -25.26 1.55
CA THR A 122 29.39 -26.16 2.42
C THR A 122 30.14 -27.09 1.50
N THR A 123 31.29 -26.62 1.03
CA THR A 123 32.33 -27.42 0.36
C THR A 123 33.67 -27.10 0.98
#